data_AF-A0A450WD23-F1
#
_entry.id   AF-A0A450WD23-F1
#
_cell.length_a   1.000
_cell.length_b   1.000
_cell.length_c   1.000
_cell.angle_alpha   90.00
_cell.angle_beta   90.00
_cell.angle_gamma   90.00
#
_symmetry.space_group_name_H-M   'P 1'
#
loop_
_entity.id
_entity.type
_entity.pdbx_description
1 polymer ?
#
loop_
_entity_poly.entity_id
_entity_poly.type
_entity_poly.pdbx_seq_one_letter_code
_entity_poly.pdbx_strand_id
1 'polypeptide(L)' 'MDKKSPFLAQFSARMSAFERENTTFLLVFHPVSADVIFWECT' A
#
# COMPACT_ATOMS: atom_id res chain seq x y z
N MET A 1 -19.31 -14.80 -0.97
CA MET A 1 -18.12 -14.68 -1.81
C MET A 1 -17.49 -13.33 -1.51
N ASP A 2 -16.49 -13.31 -0.62
CA ASP A 2 -15.77 -12.09 -0.25
C ASP A 2 -15.20 -11.43 -1.50
N LYS A 3 -15.80 -10.29 -1.90
CA LYS A 3 -15.19 -9.44 -2.92
C LYS A 3 -13.91 -8.88 -2.30
N LYS A 4 -12.77 -9.52 -2.58
CA LYS A 4 -11.45 -9.01 -2.19
C LYS A 4 -11.39 -7.53 -2.60
N SER A 5 -11.29 -6.66 -1.61
CA SER A 5 -11.21 -5.23 -1.84
C SER A 5 -10.01 -4.94 -2.75
N PRO A 6 -10.18 -4.22 -3.87
CA PRO A 6 -9.08 -3.85 -4.76
C PRO A 6 -7.94 -3.16 -4.01
N PHE A 7 -8.29 -2.39 -2.97
CA PHE A 7 -7.34 -1.77 -2.06
C PHE A 7 -6.45 -2.79 -1.34
N LEU A 8 -7.05 -3.83 -0.75
CA LEU A 8 -6.31 -4.87 -0.02
C LEU A 8 -5.37 -5.65 -0.96
N ALA A 9 -5.78 -5.88 -2.20
CA ALA A 9 -4.95 -6.53 -3.21
C ALA A 9 -3.72 -5.68 -3.58
N GLN A 10 -3.91 -4.38 -3.82
CA GLN A 10 -2.82 -3.45 -4.14
C GLN A 10 -1.88 -3.23 -2.95
N PHE A 11 -2.43 -3.07 -1.75
CA PHE A 11 -1.67 -2.95 -0.52
C PHE A 11 -0.78 -4.18 -0.28
N SER A 12 -1.36 -5.39 -0.36
CA SER A 12 -0.62 -6.63 -0.17
C SER A 12 0.50 -6.81 -1.19
N ALA A 13 0.26 -6.46 -2.46
CA ALA A 13 1.27 -6.53 -3.51
C ALA A 13 2.45 -5.57 -3.25
N ARG A 14 2.15 -4.34 -2.81
CA ARG A 14 3.17 -3.34 -2.48
C ARG A 14 3.98 -3.73 -1.25
N MET A 15 3.34 -4.19 -0.18
CA MET A 15 4.02 -4.69 1.03
C MET A 15 5.00 -5.82 0.69
N SER A 16 4.61 -6.78 -0.14
CA SER A 16 5.48 -7.89 -0.53
C SER A 16 6.69 -7.45 -1.36
N ALA A 17 6.55 -6.40 -2.18
CA ALA A 17 7.68 -5.81 -2.90
C ALA A 17 8.66 -5.14 -1.91
N PHE A 18 8.14 -4.36 -0.96
CA PHE A 18 8.95 -3.69 0.06
C PHE A 18 9.66 -4.66 1.00
N GLU A 19 8.99 -5.73 1.44
CA GLU A 19 9.62 -6.80 2.24
C GLU A 19 10.78 -7.47 1.51
N ARG A 20 10.68 -7.62 0.19
CA ARG A 20 11.76 -8.19 -0.64
C ARG A 20 12.94 -7.23 -0.78
N GLU A 21 12.66 -5.93 -0.90
CA GLU A 21 13.65 -4.88 -1.13
C GLU A 21 14.32 -4.38 0.16
N ASN A 22 13.77 -4.75 1.34
CA ASN A 22 14.20 -4.29 2.66
C ASN A 22 14.26 -2.74 2.74
N THR A 23 13.31 -2.09 2.07
CA THR A 23 13.19 -0.64 1.98
C THR A 23 12.13 -0.12 2.95
N THR A 24 12.37 1.07 3.50
CA THR A 24 11.38 1.75 4.36
C THR A 24 10.46 2.59 3.50
N PHE A 25 9.16 2.60 3.81
CA PHE A 25 8.19 3.43 3.09
C PHE A 25 7.19 4.05 4.08
N LEU A 26 6.59 5.15 3.65
CA LEU A 26 5.48 5.83 4.33
C LEU A 26 4.18 5.48 3.62
N LEU A 27 3.21 5.04 4.41
CA LEU A 27 1.83 4.84 3.96
C LEU A 27 1.02 6.07 4.36
N VAL A 28 0.54 6.83 3.38
CA VAL A 28 -0.27 8.03 3.61
C VAL A 28 -1.71 7.75 3.17
N PHE A 29 -2.64 7.88 4.10
CA PHE A 29 -4.07 7.78 3.84
C PHE A 29 -4.64 9.19 3.72
N HIS A 30 -5.20 9.55 2.55
CA HIS A 30 -5.81 10.85 2.34
C HIS A 30 -7.32 10.76 2.64
N PRO A 31 -7.79 11.24 3.81
CA PRO A 31 -9.13 10.94 4.30
C PRO A 31 -10.26 11.58 3.47
N VAL A 32 -9.96 12.64 2.71
CA VAL A 32 -10.95 13.39 1.93
C VAL A 32 -11.22 12.72 0.57
N SER A 33 -10.20 12.13 -0.05
CA SER A 33 -10.32 11.49 -1.37
C SER A 33 -10.36 9.96 -1.29
N ALA A 34 -10.18 9.39 -0.09
CA ALA A 34 -9.99 7.96 0.13
C ALA A 34 -8.82 7.36 -0.68
N ASP A 35 -7.86 8.21 -1.06
CA ASP A 35 -6.65 7.78 -1.74
C ASP A 35 -5.63 7.23 -0.76
N VAL A 36 -4.84 6.27 -1.22
CA VAL A 36 -3.70 5.74 -0.47
C VAL A 36 -2.44 5.90 -1.30
N ILE A 37 -1.46 6.58 -0.71
CA ILE A 37 -0.19 6.91 -1.34
C ILE A 37 0.90 6.10 -0.64
N PHE A 38 1.73 5.45 -1.43
CA PHE A 38 2.93 4.75 -0.98
C PHE A 38 4.14 5.60 -1.35
N TRP A 39 4.88 6.07 -0.36
CA TRP A 39 6.08 6.87 -0.56
C TRP A 39 7.31 6.11 -0.09
N GLU A 40 8.21 5.77 -1.00
CA GLU A 40 9.49 5.14 -0.66
C GLU A 40 10.42 6.14 0.05
N CYS A 41 10.94 5.76 1.21
CA CYS A 41 11.89 6.58 1.96
C CYS A 41 13.30 6.27 1.47
N THR A 42 13.91 7.20 0.75
CA THR A 42 15.33 7.18 0.37
C THR A 42 16.23 7.62 1.52
#